data_AF-A0A370GUT8-F1
#
_entry.id   AF-A0A370GUT8-F1
#
_cell.length_a   1.000
_cell.length_b   1.000
_cell.length_c   1.000
_cell.angle_alpha   90.00
_cell.angle_beta   90.00
_cell.angle_gamma   90.00
#
_symmetry.space_group_name_H-M   'P 1'
#
loop_
_entity.id
_entity.type
_entity.pdbx_description
1 polymer ?
#
loop_
_entity_poly.entity_id
_entity_poly.type
_entity_poly.pdbx_seq_one_letter_code
_entity_poly.pdbx_strand_id
1 'polypeptide(L)'
;MPGFSRDELDEMVRRWVDENKRCEDAGDWRPLAQMYTEDATYGWNYGPTQEFMAVGRDEIRDLALGQEMAGLEGWTYPYQEFVVDDRSGSVIGLWKQINEGKRADGRHYSPEGIGGSWFRYGGDFQWSWQRDFFDFGNVAALFMDMITDNALSPGMQKRIERSTSKDPLPGWYRVGESPVPLW
;
A
#
# COMPACT_ATOMS: atom_id res chain seq x y z
N MET A 1 3.29 -17.27 -25.94
CA MET A 1 2.19 -16.33 -26.28
C MET A 1 2.37 -15.12 -25.39
N PRO A 2 2.07 -13.88 -25.83
CA PRO A 2 1.99 -12.79 -24.86
C PRO A 2 0.85 -13.12 -23.89
N GLY A 3 1.13 -13.08 -22.58
CA GLY A 3 0.18 -13.52 -21.55
C GLY A 3 -1.07 -12.65 -21.49
N PHE A 4 -0.91 -11.35 -21.73
CA PHE A 4 -1.98 -10.35 -21.78
C PHE A 4 -1.62 -9.26 -22.80
N SER A 5 -2.61 -8.50 -23.29
CA SER A 5 -2.30 -7.38 -24.21
C SER A 5 -1.76 -6.18 -23.44
N ARG A 6 -0.83 -5.43 -24.06
CA ARG A 6 -0.29 -4.21 -23.45
C ARG A 6 -1.39 -3.15 -23.21
N ASP A 7 -2.32 -3.03 -24.15
CA ASP A 7 -3.45 -2.09 -24.04
C ASP A 7 -4.34 -2.40 -22.84
N GLU A 8 -4.59 -3.67 -22.55
CA GLU A 8 -5.38 -4.09 -21.40
C GLU A 8 -4.66 -3.82 -20.06
N LEU A 9 -3.33 -4.01 -20.01
CA LEU A 9 -2.52 -3.65 -18.85
C LEU A 9 -2.49 -2.13 -18.63
N ASP A 10 -2.35 -1.35 -19.69
CA ASP A 10 -2.37 0.12 -19.59
C ASP A 10 -3.74 0.62 -19.11
N GLU A 11 -4.83 0.01 -19.57
CA GLU A 11 -6.18 0.29 -19.09
C GLU A 11 -6.37 -0.14 -17.61
N MET A 12 -5.80 -1.28 -17.20
CA MET A 12 -5.81 -1.70 -15.80
C MET A 12 -5.08 -0.69 -14.90
N VAL A 13 -3.90 -0.22 -15.32
CA VAL A 13 -3.15 0.82 -14.60
C VAL A 13 -3.97 2.11 -14.49
N ARG A 14 -4.61 2.55 -15.58
CA ARG A 14 -5.46 3.75 -15.56
C ARG A 14 -6.61 3.60 -14.55
N ARG A 15 -7.33 2.48 -14.59
CA ARG A 15 -8.42 2.17 -13.65
C ARG A 15 -7.94 2.16 -12.20
N TRP A 16 -6.78 1.58 -11.95
CA TRP A 16 -6.18 1.52 -10.62
C TRP A 16 -5.87 2.92 -10.09
N VAL A 17 -5.24 3.77 -10.90
CA VAL A 17 -4.92 5.15 -10.52
C VAL A 17 -6.19 5.97 -10.27
N ASP A 18 -7.21 5.82 -11.12
CA ASP A 18 -8.48 6.55 -10.97
C ASP A 18 -9.23 6.13 -9.70
N GLU A 19 -9.30 4.83 -9.43
CA GLU A 19 -9.96 4.30 -8.22
C GLU A 19 -9.17 4.62 -6.95
N ASN A 20 -7.84 4.60 -7.00
CA ASN A 20 -7.02 4.97 -5.85
C ASN A 20 -7.23 6.45 -5.48
N LYS A 21 -7.29 7.36 -6.47
CA LYS A 21 -7.64 8.77 -6.23
C LYS A 21 -9.02 8.92 -5.60
N ARG A 22 -10.01 8.18 -6.10
CA ARG A 22 -11.37 8.19 -5.55
C ARG A 22 -11.39 7.71 -4.09
N CYS A 23 -10.57 6.71 -3.76
CA CYS A 23 -10.41 6.20 -2.40
C CYS A 23 -9.71 7.20 -1.48
N GLU A 24 -8.65 7.87 -1.96
CA GLU A 24 -7.95 8.93 -1.25
C GLU A 24 -8.90 10.10 -0.92
N ASP A 25 -9.68 10.56 -1.90
CA ASP A 25 -10.68 11.62 -1.71
C ASP A 25 -11.78 11.23 -0.70
N ALA A 26 -12.12 9.94 -0.64
CA ALA A 26 -13.12 9.41 0.28
C ALA A 26 -12.55 9.06 1.67
N GLY A 27 -11.21 8.95 1.80
CA GLY A 27 -10.56 8.39 2.99
C GLY A 27 -10.89 6.91 3.23
N ASP A 28 -11.22 6.16 2.18
CA ASP A 28 -11.58 4.74 2.26
C ASP A 28 -11.06 3.95 1.06
N TRP A 29 -10.09 3.07 1.31
CA TRP A 29 -9.42 2.25 0.29
C TRP A 29 -10.04 0.87 0.08
N ARG A 30 -11.00 0.46 0.92
CA ARG A 30 -11.66 -0.86 0.81
C ARG A 30 -12.25 -1.14 -0.59
N PRO A 31 -12.78 -0.15 -1.35
CA PRO A 31 -13.27 -0.40 -2.71
C PRO A 31 -12.22 -0.95 -3.68
N LEU A 32 -10.93 -0.64 -3.49
CA LEU A 32 -9.84 -1.18 -4.32
C LEU A 32 -9.78 -2.70 -4.30
N ALA A 33 -10.31 -3.35 -3.26
CA ALA A 33 -10.37 -4.82 -3.18
C ALA A 33 -11.10 -5.46 -4.39
N GLN A 34 -12.03 -4.74 -5.03
CA GLN A 34 -12.72 -5.25 -6.23
C GLN A 34 -11.82 -5.39 -7.45
N MET A 35 -10.64 -4.76 -7.42
CA MET A 35 -9.62 -4.84 -8.45
C MET A 35 -8.67 -6.04 -8.28
N TYR A 36 -8.98 -6.98 -7.38
CA TYR A 36 -8.19 -8.19 -7.16
C TYR A 36 -8.98 -9.45 -7.47
N THR A 37 -8.32 -10.52 -7.90
CA THR A 37 -8.95 -11.85 -8.01
C THR A 37 -9.38 -12.35 -6.62
N GLU A 38 -10.33 -13.29 -6.57
CA GLU A 38 -10.88 -13.78 -5.29
C GLU A 38 -9.81 -14.41 -4.40
N ASP A 39 -8.81 -15.06 -5.01
CA ASP A 39 -7.68 -15.74 -4.40
C ASP A 39 -6.40 -14.89 -4.35
N ALA A 40 -6.48 -13.60 -4.67
CA ALA A 40 -5.31 -12.73 -4.72
C ALA A 40 -4.63 -12.60 -3.36
N THR A 41 -3.33 -12.30 -3.38
CA THR A 41 -2.55 -12.08 -2.16
C THR A 41 -1.95 -10.68 -2.16
N TYR A 42 -1.84 -10.06 -0.99
CA TYR A 42 -1.24 -8.72 -0.82
C TYR A 42 -0.37 -8.70 0.43
N GLY A 43 0.92 -8.43 0.27
CA GLY A 43 1.85 -8.35 1.40
C GLY A 43 2.98 -7.34 1.25
N TRP A 44 3.72 -7.12 2.33
CA TRP A 44 4.97 -6.36 2.33
C TRP A 44 5.87 -6.84 3.47
N ASN A 45 7.18 -6.59 3.31
CA ASN A 45 8.12 -6.80 4.41
C ASN A 45 8.12 -5.58 5.34
N TYR A 46 8.31 -5.80 6.64
CA TYR A 46 8.43 -4.77 7.64
C TYR A 46 9.68 -4.99 8.50
N GLY A 47 10.81 -4.52 7.98
CA GLY A 47 12.10 -4.66 8.65
C GLY A 47 12.55 -6.12 8.77
N PRO A 48 13.50 -6.42 9.66
CA PRO A 48 14.17 -7.72 9.70
C PRO A 48 13.34 -8.84 10.36
N THR A 49 12.25 -8.51 11.06
CA THR A 49 11.56 -9.46 11.94
C THR A 49 10.13 -9.75 11.54
N GLN A 50 9.47 -8.86 10.79
CA GLN A 50 8.05 -8.97 10.50
C GLN A 50 7.73 -8.79 9.02
N GLU A 51 6.59 -9.32 8.64
CA GLU A 51 5.95 -9.12 7.34
C GLU A 51 4.44 -9.07 7.52
N PHE A 52 3.78 -8.41 6.58
CA PHE A 52 2.33 -8.42 6.44
C PHE A 52 1.93 -9.28 5.25
N MET A 53 0.85 -10.06 5.39
CA MET A 53 0.24 -10.82 4.31
C MET A 53 -1.28 -10.92 4.51
N ALA A 54 -2.02 -10.62 3.46
CA ALA A 54 -3.45 -10.89 3.32
C ALA A 54 -3.67 -11.91 2.19
N VAL A 55 -4.50 -12.92 2.44
CA VAL A 55 -4.82 -14.00 1.50
C VAL A 55 -6.31 -13.99 1.14
N GLY A 56 -6.59 -13.73 -0.12
CA GLY A 56 -7.92 -13.60 -0.67
C GLY A 56 -8.45 -12.16 -0.61
N ARG A 57 -9.41 -11.87 -1.50
CA ARG A 57 -10.00 -10.53 -1.66
C ARG A 57 -10.57 -9.95 -0.37
N ASP A 58 -11.18 -10.78 0.47
CA ASP A 58 -11.80 -10.35 1.72
C ASP A 58 -10.75 -9.87 2.74
N GLU A 59 -9.65 -10.61 2.91
CA GLU A 59 -8.55 -10.18 3.78
C GLU A 59 -7.85 -8.94 3.21
N ILE A 60 -7.69 -8.85 1.88
CA ILE A 60 -7.16 -7.64 1.22
C ILE A 60 -8.02 -6.43 1.57
N ARG A 61 -9.34 -6.56 1.47
CA ARG A 61 -10.28 -5.48 1.82
C ARG A 61 -10.17 -5.08 3.28
N ASP A 62 -10.26 -6.05 4.19
CA ASP A 62 -10.49 -5.77 5.60
C ASP A 62 -9.18 -5.49 6.34
N LEU A 63 -8.07 -6.15 5.94
CA LEU A 63 -6.76 -6.00 6.56
C LEU A 63 -5.90 -4.98 5.81
N ALA A 64 -5.54 -5.23 4.55
CA ALA A 64 -4.59 -4.40 3.83
C ALA A 64 -5.15 -3.00 3.51
N LEU A 65 -6.37 -2.93 2.98
CA LEU A 65 -7.01 -1.68 2.58
C LEU A 65 -7.90 -1.07 3.68
N GLY A 66 -8.14 -1.83 4.75
CA GLY A 66 -8.94 -1.43 5.91
C GLY A 66 -8.06 -1.11 7.12
N GLN A 67 -7.66 -2.13 7.87
CA GLN A 67 -6.85 -2.00 9.08
C GLN A 67 -5.54 -1.21 8.85
N GLU A 68 -4.82 -1.55 7.79
CA GLU A 68 -3.52 -0.96 7.48
C GLU A 68 -3.62 0.39 6.76
N MET A 69 -4.80 0.84 6.34
CA MET A 69 -5.01 2.21 5.86
C MET A 69 -5.68 3.12 6.89
N ALA A 70 -6.35 2.54 7.90
CA ALA A 70 -7.01 3.29 8.95
C ALA A 70 -6.04 4.20 9.72
N GLY A 71 -6.38 5.49 9.81
CA GLY A 71 -5.53 6.54 10.40
C GLY A 71 -4.67 7.30 9.39
N LEU A 72 -4.68 6.92 8.10
CA LEU A 72 -3.98 7.62 7.02
C LEU A 72 -4.90 8.56 6.23
N GLU A 73 -6.03 8.98 6.81
CA GLU A 73 -6.86 10.03 6.24
C GLU A 73 -6.03 11.33 6.08
N GLY A 74 -6.16 12.02 4.94
CA GLY A 74 -5.35 13.19 4.60
C GLY A 74 -3.95 12.87 4.04
N TRP A 75 -3.64 11.59 3.80
CA TRP A 75 -2.47 11.18 3.02
C TRP A 75 -2.86 10.89 1.57
N THR A 76 -1.96 11.20 0.65
CA THR A 76 -2.07 10.88 -0.78
C THR A 76 -0.86 10.08 -1.24
N TYR A 77 -1.06 9.24 -2.25
CA TYR A 77 -0.05 8.32 -2.78
C TYR A 77 0.17 8.52 -4.29
N PRO A 78 0.63 9.71 -4.71
CA PRO A 78 0.75 10.00 -6.14
C PRO A 78 1.80 9.09 -6.78
N TYR A 79 1.35 8.29 -7.76
CA TYR A 79 2.23 7.53 -8.64
C TYR A 79 3.11 8.46 -9.47
N GLN A 80 4.40 8.15 -9.52
CA GLN A 80 5.44 8.88 -10.23
C GLN A 80 5.72 8.24 -11.59
N GLU A 81 5.70 6.91 -11.66
CA GLU A 81 5.99 6.14 -12.88
C GLU A 81 5.43 4.72 -12.75
N PHE A 82 5.13 4.10 -13.89
CA PHE A 82 4.81 2.67 -14.01
C PHE A 82 5.78 1.95 -14.96
N VAL A 83 6.31 0.82 -14.52
CA VAL A 83 7.05 -0.12 -15.36
C VAL A 83 6.16 -1.32 -15.64
N VAL A 84 5.89 -1.59 -16.92
CA VAL A 84 5.00 -2.67 -17.37
C VAL A 84 5.79 -3.69 -18.19
N ASP A 85 5.76 -4.95 -17.77
CA ASP A 85 6.23 -6.10 -18.55
C ASP A 85 5.03 -6.94 -18.99
N ASP A 86 4.61 -6.75 -20.24
CA ASP A 86 3.46 -7.40 -20.87
C ASP A 86 3.66 -8.90 -21.09
N ARG A 87 4.92 -9.37 -21.14
CA ARG A 87 5.22 -10.79 -21.31
C ARG A 87 4.90 -11.58 -20.06
N SER A 88 5.21 -11.01 -18.90
CA SER A 88 4.95 -11.64 -17.61
C SER A 88 3.63 -11.17 -16.98
N GLY A 89 3.07 -10.04 -17.42
CA GLY A 89 1.95 -9.39 -16.74
C GLY A 89 2.36 -8.72 -15.43
N SER A 90 3.65 -8.37 -15.29
CA SER A 90 4.15 -7.66 -14.10
C SER A 90 4.02 -6.16 -14.29
N VAL A 91 3.56 -5.47 -13.26
CA VAL A 91 3.47 -4.01 -13.23
C VAL A 91 4.10 -3.50 -11.95
N ILE A 92 5.00 -2.52 -12.04
CA ILE A 92 5.58 -1.85 -10.87
C ILE A 92 5.15 -0.39 -10.93
N GLY A 93 4.36 0.05 -9.96
CA GLY A 93 4.04 1.46 -9.77
C GLY A 93 4.90 2.05 -8.66
N LEU A 94 5.63 3.12 -8.97
CA LEU A 94 6.43 3.87 -7.99
C LEU A 94 5.62 5.05 -7.48
N TRP A 95 5.54 5.27 -6.17
CA TRP A 95 4.71 6.31 -5.58
C TRP A 95 5.43 7.09 -4.48
N LYS A 96 4.96 8.32 -4.24
CA LYS A 96 5.32 9.14 -3.08
C LYS A 96 4.22 9.03 -2.03
N GLN A 97 4.52 9.39 -0.79
CA GLN A 97 3.55 9.43 0.30
C GLN A 97 3.52 10.84 0.87
N ILE A 98 2.42 11.56 0.72
CA ILE A 98 2.35 12.99 1.04
C ILE A 98 1.18 13.24 1.98
N ASN A 99 1.47 13.73 3.18
CA ASN A 99 0.46 14.18 4.13
C ASN A 99 0.01 15.61 3.81
N GLU A 100 -1.27 15.91 4.00
CA GLU A 100 -1.82 17.27 3.83
C GLU A 100 -1.21 18.31 4.78
N GLY A 101 -0.76 17.87 5.95
CA GLY A 101 -0.09 18.68 6.96
C GLY A 101 1.27 19.16 6.49
N LYS A 102 1.66 20.34 6.99
CA LYS A 102 2.90 21.01 6.60
C LYS A 102 3.82 21.22 7.80
N ARG A 103 5.11 21.10 7.53
CA ARG A 103 6.21 21.52 8.42
C ARG A 103 6.23 23.04 8.55
N ALA A 104 6.99 23.53 9.53
CA ALA A 104 7.19 24.97 9.75
C ALA A 104 7.78 25.72 8.52
N ASP A 105 8.54 25.01 7.67
CA ASP A 105 9.10 25.55 6.43
C ASP A 105 8.09 25.59 5.25
N GLY A 106 6.85 25.13 5.48
CA GLY A 106 5.77 25.12 4.49
C GLY A 106 5.75 23.90 3.56
N ARG A 107 6.73 22.99 3.64
CA ARG A 107 6.71 21.72 2.90
C ARG A 107 5.77 20.73 3.57
N HIS A 108 5.18 19.83 2.79
CA HIS A 108 4.37 18.74 3.30
C HIS A 108 5.21 17.71 4.09
N TYR A 109 4.60 17.05 5.06
CA TYR A 109 5.21 15.85 5.64
C TYR A 109 5.18 14.72 4.59
N SER A 110 6.37 14.34 4.13
CA SER A 110 6.60 13.27 3.16
C SER A 110 7.93 12.62 3.48
N PRO A 111 8.08 11.29 3.34
CA PRO A 111 9.39 10.68 3.42
C PRO A 111 10.20 11.13 2.21
N GLU A 112 11.50 11.35 2.40
CA GLU A 112 12.41 11.74 1.30
C GLU A 112 12.65 10.55 0.33
N GLY A 113 12.35 9.33 0.77
CA GLY A 113 12.44 8.09 0.01
C GLY A 113 11.34 7.88 -1.03
N ILE A 114 11.22 6.64 -1.50
CA ILE A 114 10.19 6.20 -2.46
C ILE A 114 9.48 4.94 -1.96
N GLY A 115 8.21 4.83 -2.30
CA GLY A 115 7.45 3.60 -2.17
C GLY A 115 7.14 3.01 -3.54
N GLY A 116 6.73 1.75 -3.55
CA GLY A 116 6.25 1.13 -4.76
C GLY A 116 5.39 -0.07 -4.47
N SER A 117 4.57 -0.39 -5.47
CA SER A 117 3.69 -1.54 -5.50
C SER A 117 4.05 -2.36 -6.72
N TRP A 118 4.37 -3.63 -6.51
CA TRP A 118 4.60 -4.59 -7.58
C TRP A 118 3.38 -5.52 -7.68
N PHE A 119 2.73 -5.48 -8.83
CA PHE A 119 1.53 -6.24 -9.13
C PHE A 119 1.82 -7.37 -10.11
N ARG A 120 1.05 -8.45 -9.99
CA ARG A 120 0.83 -9.44 -11.04
C ARG A 120 -0.59 -9.29 -11.58
N TYR A 121 -0.71 -9.15 -12.89
CA TYR A 121 -2.00 -9.13 -13.57
C TYR A 121 -2.59 -10.53 -13.70
N GLY A 122 -3.87 -10.66 -13.35
CA GLY A 122 -4.64 -11.91 -13.38
C GLY A 122 -5.60 -12.03 -14.56
N GLY A 123 -5.75 -10.99 -15.38
CA GLY A 123 -6.82 -10.88 -16.39
C GLY A 123 -8.05 -10.16 -15.85
N ASP A 124 -9.01 -9.87 -16.74
CA ASP A 124 -10.32 -9.27 -16.42
C ASP A 124 -10.25 -7.97 -15.59
N PHE A 125 -9.21 -7.17 -15.79
CA PHE A 125 -8.90 -5.96 -15.02
C PHE A 125 -8.74 -6.23 -13.52
N GLN A 126 -8.08 -7.33 -13.17
CA GLN A 126 -7.78 -7.70 -11.79
C GLN A 126 -6.31 -8.03 -11.56
N TRP A 127 -5.82 -7.70 -10.36
CA TRP A 127 -4.54 -8.13 -9.84
C TRP A 127 -4.68 -9.50 -9.17
N SER A 128 -3.81 -10.44 -9.52
CA SER A 128 -3.75 -11.75 -8.85
C SER A 128 -2.81 -11.74 -7.64
N TRP A 129 -1.93 -10.75 -7.54
CA TRP A 129 -1.09 -10.52 -6.37
C TRP A 129 -0.52 -9.10 -6.38
N GLN A 130 -0.27 -8.56 -5.19
CA GLN A 130 0.48 -7.33 -4.97
C GLN A 130 1.52 -7.49 -3.87
N ARG A 131 2.66 -6.83 -4.04
CA ARG A 131 3.60 -6.57 -2.97
C ARG A 131 4.01 -5.12 -2.91
N ASP A 132 3.92 -4.54 -1.74
CA ASP A 132 4.48 -3.22 -1.49
C ASP A 132 5.91 -3.31 -0.98
N PHE A 133 6.67 -2.26 -1.31
CA PHE A 133 7.97 -1.98 -0.77
C PHE A 133 8.11 -0.48 -0.57
N PHE A 134 8.81 -0.08 0.47
CA PHE A 134 9.05 1.32 0.77
C PHE A 134 10.27 1.47 1.66
N ASP A 135 10.85 2.66 1.65
CA ASP A 135 12.01 2.98 2.48
C ASP A 135 11.61 3.10 3.96
N PHE A 136 11.50 1.96 4.65
CA PHE A 136 11.02 1.88 6.04
C PHE A 136 11.73 2.86 6.99
N GLY A 137 13.06 3.02 6.86
CA GLY A 137 13.82 3.96 7.67
C GLY A 137 13.40 5.42 7.47
N ASN A 138 13.08 5.83 6.24
CA ASN A 138 12.59 7.18 5.94
C ASN A 138 11.17 7.40 6.49
N VAL A 139 10.30 6.39 6.37
CA VAL A 139 8.94 6.45 6.91
C VAL A 139 8.96 6.53 8.45
N ALA A 140 9.78 5.70 9.10
CA ALA A 140 9.94 5.72 10.55
C ALA A 140 10.47 7.08 11.05
N ALA A 141 11.49 7.63 10.39
CA ALA A 141 12.03 8.94 10.71
C ALA A 141 10.97 10.05 10.56
N LEU A 142 10.19 10.03 9.47
CA LEU A 142 9.10 10.98 9.25
C LEU A 142 8.05 10.93 10.37
N PHE A 143 7.63 9.74 10.79
CA PHE A 143 6.65 9.63 11.87
C PHE A 143 7.20 10.14 13.20
N MET A 144 8.48 9.94 13.49
CA MET A 144 9.13 10.53 14.66
C MET A 144 9.18 12.06 14.62
N ASP A 145 9.44 12.65 13.44
CA ASP A 145 9.35 14.11 13.25
C ASP A 145 7.93 14.59 13.56
N MET A 146 6.91 13.95 12.98
CA MET A 146 5.51 14.32 13.18
C MET A 146 5.07 14.20 14.65
N ILE A 147 5.57 13.21 15.39
CA ILE A 147 5.34 13.09 16.84
C ILE A 147 5.96 14.28 17.57
N THR A 148 7.21 14.61 17.24
CA THR A 148 7.96 15.71 17.88
C THR A 148 7.29 17.06 17.63
N ASP A 149 6.77 17.26 16.42
CA ASP A 149 6.07 18.47 16.00
C ASP A 149 4.60 18.52 16.51
N ASN A 150 4.12 17.47 17.19
CA ASN A 150 2.72 17.28 17.57
C ASN A 150 1.75 17.44 16.38
N ALA A 151 2.16 16.91 15.22
CA ALA A 151 1.47 17.06 13.93
C ALA A 151 0.63 15.82 13.55
N LEU A 152 0.59 14.78 14.39
CA LEU A 152 -0.21 13.58 14.11
C LEU A 152 -1.70 13.84 14.30
N SER A 153 -2.49 13.47 13.29
CA SER A 153 -3.95 13.43 13.42
C SER A 153 -4.39 12.43 14.52
N PRO A 154 -5.61 12.57 15.08
CA PRO A 154 -6.13 11.57 16.03
C PRO A 154 -6.19 10.15 15.44
N GLY A 155 -6.43 10.02 14.13
CA GLY A 155 -6.40 8.74 13.42
C GLY A 155 -5.00 8.12 13.40
N MET A 156 -3.98 8.92 13.06
CA MET A 156 -2.58 8.52 13.10
C MET A 156 -2.11 8.10 14.49
N GLN A 157 -2.53 8.82 15.54
CA GLN A 157 -2.19 8.47 16.92
C GLN A 157 -2.74 7.08 17.27
N LYS A 158 -4.02 6.83 17.01
CA LYS A 158 -4.65 5.51 17.20
C LYS A 158 -3.98 4.41 16.39
N ARG A 159 -3.51 4.72 15.17
CA ARG A 159 -2.75 3.79 14.35
C ARG A 159 -1.46 3.36 15.04
N ILE A 160 -0.67 4.33 15.51
CA ILE A 160 0.60 4.06 16.21
C ILE A 160 0.35 3.27 17.51
N GLU A 161 -0.70 3.60 18.26
CA GLU A 161 -1.11 2.86 19.45
C GLU A 161 -1.44 1.38 19.12
N ARG A 162 -2.16 1.10 18.03
CA ARG A 162 -2.41 -0.28 17.58
C ARG A 162 -1.10 -1.01 17.23
N SER A 163 -0.23 -0.38 16.45
CA SER A 163 1.03 -0.99 16.00
C SER A 163 2.02 -1.24 17.13
N THR A 164 1.88 -0.55 18.26
CA THR A 164 2.72 -0.74 19.46
C THR A 164 2.05 -1.59 20.54
N SER A 165 0.83 -2.05 20.29
CA SER A 165 0.12 -2.94 21.21
C SER A 165 0.80 -4.31 21.31
N LYS A 166 0.60 -5.00 22.44
CA LYS A 166 1.21 -6.32 22.69
C LYS A 166 0.55 -7.45 21.89
N ASP A 167 -0.68 -7.23 21.45
CA ASP A 167 -1.44 -8.24 20.72
C ASP A 167 -1.07 -8.17 19.24
N PRO A 168 -0.70 -9.31 18.61
CA PRO A 168 -0.39 -9.32 17.20
C PRO A 168 -1.64 -8.95 16.38
N LEU A 169 -1.48 -7.98 15.48
CA LEU A 169 -2.52 -7.59 14.56
C LEU A 169 -2.75 -8.70 13.51
N PRO A 170 -4.01 -8.96 13.11
CA PRO A 170 -4.29 -9.84 11.98
C PRO A 170 -3.52 -9.43 10.73
N GLY A 171 -3.02 -10.42 9.99
CA GLY A 171 -2.18 -10.23 8.80
C GLY A 171 -0.70 -10.00 9.09
N TRP A 172 -0.27 -9.87 10.35
CA TRP A 172 1.13 -9.71 10.71
C TRP A 172 1.78 -11.03 11.16
N TYR A 173 2.92 -11.34 10.55
CA TYR A 173 3.68 -12.57 10.78
C TYR A 173 5.14 -12.26 11.08
N ARG A 174 5.84 -13.21 11.71
CA ARG A 174 7.30 -13.19 11.68
C ARG A 174 7.76 -13.53 10.27
N VAL A 175 8.90 -12.99 9.86
CA VAL A 175 9.48 -13.28 8.54
C VAL A 175 9.59 -14.80 8.33
N GLY A 176 8.99 -15.29 7.25
CA GLY A 176 9.00 -16.71 6.88
C GLY A 176 7.92 -17.57 7.54
N GLU A 177 7.01 -16.96 8.32
CA GLU A 177 5.87 -17.62 8.95
C GLU A 177 4.52 -17.22 8.34
N SER A 178 4.50 -16.37 7.30
CA SER A 178 3.28 -16.03 6.56
C SER A 178 2.67 -17.24 5.83
N PRO A 179 1.34 -17.27 5.61
CA PRO A 179 0.65 -18.41 5.00
C PRO A 179 1.05 -18.67 3.54
N VAL A 180 1.57 -17.65 2.85
CA VAL A 180 2.14 -17.75 1.52
C VAL A 180 3.39 -16.87 1.43
N PRO A 181 4.39 -17.22 0.60
CA PRO A 181 5.56 -16.38 0.38
C PRO A 181 5.19 -14.98 -0.14
N LEU A 182 6.01 -13.99 0.22
CA LEU A 182 5.90 -12.66 -0.37
C LEU A 182 6.27 -12.61 -1.86
N TRP A 183 6.88 -13.66 -2.45
CA TRP A 183 7.24 -13.77 -3.88
C TRP A 183 7.44 -15.23 -4.30
#